data_AF-A0AAN8UQT6-F1
#
_entry.id   AF-A0AAN8UQT6-F1
#
_cell.length_a   1.000
_cell.length_b   1.000
_cell.length_c   1.000
_cell.angle_alpha   90.00
_cell.angle_beta   90.00
_cell.angle_gamma   90.00
#
_symmetry.space_group_name_H-M   'P 1'
#
loop_
_entity.id
_entity.type
_entity.pdbx_description
1 polymer ?
#
loop_
_entity_poly.entity_id
_entity_poly.type
_entity_poly.pdbx_seq_one_letter_code
_entity_poly.pdbx_strand_id
1 'polypeptide(L)' 'MESPAGIMFNNSDVSKMVGEKGSLLGGRGAILEDVAHATIFLASEEAGFITGHNLVVDGSYTPACSNMKFIYQA' A
#
# COMPACT_ATOMS: atom_id res chain seq x y z
N MET A 1 -17.29 29.07 19.36
CA MET A 1 -17.41 28.91 17.90
C MET A 1 -16.70 27.62 17.58
N GLU A 2 -17.43 26.50 17.62
CA GLU A 2 -16.83 25.18 17.36
C GLU A 2 -16.57 25.06 15.86
N SER A 3 -15.42 24.49 15.50
CA SER A 3 -15.08 24.13 14.12
C SER A 3 -16.24 23.31 13.53
N PRO A 4 -16.63 23.53 12.26
CA PRO A 4 -17.61 22.67 11.60
C PRO A 4 -17.14 21.23 11.77
N ALA A 5 -18.05 20.33 12.15
CA ALA A 5 -17.77 18.93 12.42
C ALA A 5 -16.88 18.34 11.32
N GLY A 6 -15.58 18.21 11.61
CA GLY A 6 -14.65 17.52 10.74
C GLY A 6 -15.13 16.09 10.63
N ILE A 7 -15.24 15.57 9.41
CA ILE A 7 -15.65 14.20 9.14
C ILE A 7 -14.80 13.27 10.02
N MET A 8 -15.44 12.61 10.99
CA MET A 8 -14.82 11.60 11.85
C MET A 8 -14.62 10.34 11.00
N PHE A 9 -13.51 10.28 10.26
CA PHE A 9 -13.12 9.06 9.56
C PHE A 9 -12.67 8.02 10.57
N ASN A 10 -13.27 6.84 10.51
CA ASN A 10 -12.78 5.70 11.28
C ASN A 10 -11.66 4.97 10.51
N ASN A 11 -10.92 4.08 11.17
CA ASN A 11 -9.80 3.35 10.53
C ASN A 11 -10.22 2.55 9.28
N SER A 12 -11.46 2.07 9.23
CA SER A 12 -11.97 1.32 8.07
C SER A 12 -12.23 2.23 6.87
N ASP A 13 -12.70 3.46 7.10
CA ASP A 13 -12.89 4.46 6.04
C ASP A 13 -11.54 4.86 5.42
N VAL A 14 -10.52 5.04 6.26
CA VAL A 14 -9.16 5.36 5.81
C VAL A 14 -8.59 4.21 4.99
N SER A 15 -8.70 2.97 5.47
CA SER A 15 -8.20 1.79 4.73
C SER A 15 -8.88 1.62 3.38
N LYS A 16 -10.20 1.85 3.31
CA LYS A 16 -10.96 1.81 2.06
C LYS A 16 -10.51 2.91 1.10
N MET A 17 -10.33 4.14 1.58
CA MET A 17 -9.86 5.26 0.76
C MET A 17 -8.46 5.00 0.19
N VAL A 18 -7.53 4.49 1.03
CA VAL A 18 -6.17 4.11 0.61
C VAL A 18 -6.22 2.98 -0.43
N GLY A 19 -7.06 1.96 -0.22
CA GLY A 19 -7.23 0.86 -1.16
C GLY A 19 -7.82 1.28 -2.52
N GLU A 20 -8.70 2.28 -2.55
CA GLU A 20 -9.35 2.75 -3.78
C GLU A 20 -8.51 3.76 -4.57
N LYS A 21 -7.76 4.62 -3.88
CA LYS A 21 -7.06 5.78 -4.47
C LYS A 21 -5.54 5.73 -4.35
N GLY A 22 -5.01 5.01 -3.37
CA GLY A 22 -3.59 4.93 -3.08
C GLY A 22 -2.91 3.65 -3.55
N SER A 23 -3.66 2.64 -3.99
CA SER A 23 -3.11 1.35 -4.40
C SER A 23 -3.60 0.95 -5.79
N LEU A 24 -2.70 0.37 -6.59
CA LEU A 24 -3.05 -0.25 -7.87
C LEU A 24 -3.66 -1.66 -7.69
N LEU A 25 -3.41 -2.32 -6.57
CA LEU A 25 -3.94 -3.65 -6.28
C LEU A 25 -5.45 -3.62 -5.96
N GLY A 26 -5.97 -2.43 -5.60
CA GLY A 26 -7.37 -2.21 -5.30
C GLY A 26 -7.84 -2.90 -4.00
N GLY A 27 -8.91 -2.39 -3.40
CA GLY A 27 -9.72 -3.14 -2.44
C GLY A 27 -9.22 -3.17 -0.99
N ARG A 28 -7.96 -2.84 -0.69
CA ARG A 28 -7.49 -2.64 0.70
C ARG A 28 -6.21 -1.80 0.80
N GLY A 29 -6.01 -1.18 1.95
CA GLY A 29 -4.69 -0.69 2.36
C GLY A 29 -3.73 -1.83 2.71
N ALA A 30 -2.44 -1.50 2.82
CA ALA A 30 -1.44 -2.43 3.34
C ALA A 30 -1.75 -2.81 4.80
N ILE A 31 -1.49 -4.07 5.15
CA ILE A 31 -1.58 -4.60 6.51
C ILE A 31 -0.17 -4.98 7.01
N LEU A 32 -0.03 -5.19 8.32
CA LEU A 32 1.27 -5.52 8.94
C LEU A 32 1.89 -6.78 8.32
N GLU A 33 1.04 -7.74 7.96
CA GLU A 33 1.43 -9.02 7.38
C GLU A 33 2.09 -8.83 6.00
N ASP A 34 1.73 -7.81 5.22
CA ASP A 34 2.36 -7.57 3.91
C ASP A 34 3.85 -7.26 4.07
N VAL A 35 4.21 -6.43 5.05
CA VAL A 35 5.59 -6.09 5.37
C VAL A 35 6.32 -7.26 6.02
N ALA A 36 5.65 -8.00 6.91
CA ALA A 36 6.23 -9.16 7.57
C ALA A 36 6.63 -10.25 6.56
N HIS A 37 5.76 -10.59 5.60
CA HIS A 37 6.07 -11.55 4.56
C HIS A 37 7.22 -11.09 3.66
N ALA A 38 7.25 -9.82 3.25
CA ALA A 38 8.35 -9.26 2.47
C ALA A 38 9.68 -9.32 3.22
N THR A 39 9.66 -9.08 4.54
CA THR A 39 10.83 -9.18 5.40
C THR A 39 11.32 -10.62 5.50
N ILE A 40 10.40 -11.58 5.68
CA ILE A 40 10.75 -13.02 5.71
C ILE A 40 11.42 -13.43 4.40
N PHE A 41 10.88 -13.01 3.24
CA PHE A 41 11.50 -13.26 1.94
C PHE A 41 12.92 -12.67 1.83
N LEU A 42 13.12 -11.42 2.24
CA LEU A 42 14.46 -10.81 2.19
C LEU A 42 15.46 -11.47 3.14
N ALA A 43 14.97 -12.08 4.23
CA ALA A 43 15.80 -12.79 5.19
C ALA A 43 16.11 -14.25 4.77
N SER A 44 15.48 -14.76 3.73
CA SER A 44 15.60 -16.15 3.30
C SER A 44 16.66 -16.34 2.21
N GLU A 45 17.02 -17.59 1.92
CA GLU A 45 18.04 -17.91 0.90
C GLU A 45 17.58 -17.55 -0.52
N GLU A 46 16.27 -17.50 -0.75
CA GLU A 46 15.66 -17.12 -2.02
C GLU A 46 16.02 -15.67 -2.44
N ALA A 47 16.33 -14.79 -1.48
CA ALA A 47 16.80 -13.43 -1.74
C ALA A 47 18.33 -13.32 -1.86
N GLY A 48 19.06 -14.43 -2.00
CA GLY A 48 20.53 -14.49 -1.90
C GLY A 48 21.34 -13.60 -2.86
N PHE A 49 20.71 -13.01 -3.89
CA PHE A 49 21.35 -12.05 -4.81
C PHE A 49 20.70 -10.64 -4.77
N ILE A 50 19.81 -10.39 -3.82
CA ILE A 50 19.15 -9.10 -3.62
C ILE A 50 19.86 -8.37 -2.48
N THR A 51 20.64 -7.34 -2.81
CA THR A 51 21.36 -6.52 -1.83
C THR A 51 21.42 -5.06 -2.28
N GLY A 52 21.52 -4.13 -1.32
CA GLY A 52 21.61 -2.69 -1.58
C GLY A 52 20.35 -2.09 -2.23
N HIS A 53 19.21 -2.77 -2.17
CA HIS A 53 17.96 -2.33 -2.78
C HIS A 53 16.82 -2.27 -1.76
N ASN A 54 15.96 -1.25 -1.89
CA ASN A 54 14.75 -1.12 -1.08
C ASN A 54 13.59 -1.86 -1.77
N LEU A 55 13.09 -2.93 -1.14
CA LEU A 55 11.84 -3.55 -1.56
C LEU A 55 10.67 -2.72 -1.02
N VAL A 56 10.02 -1.93 -1.89
CA VAL A 56 8.90 -1.07 -1.50
C VAL A 56 7.61 -1.89 -1.42
N VAL A 57 6.92 -1.83 -0.27
CA VAL A 57 5.69 -2.59 0.02
C VAL A 57 4.54 -1.63 0.32
N ASP A 58 4.01 -0.97 -0.71
CA ASP A 58 3.03 0.11 -0.55
C ASP A 58 1.84 0.04 -1.54
N GLY A 59 1.68 -1.08 -2.26
CA GLY A 59 0.61 -1.23 -3.25
C GLY A 59 0.81 -0.38 -4.51
N SER A 60 2.06 -0.01 -4.83
CA SER A 60 2.43 0.84 -5.97
C SER A 60 2.11 2.32 -5.75
N TYR A 61 2.03 2.77 -4.50
CA TYR A 61 1.81 4.18 -4.17
C TYR A 61 2.99 5.07 -4.58
N THR A 62 4.23 4.62 -4.34
CA THR A 62 5.44 5.39 -4.64
C THR A 62 5.77 5.45 -6.14
N PRO A 63 5.78 4.34 -6.91
CA PRO A 63 6.20 4.40 -8.31
C PRO A 63 5.08 4.69 -9.32
N ALA A 64 3.80 4.56 -8.95
CA ALA A 64 2.70 4.68 -9.92
C ALA A 64 1.84 5.93 -9.71
N CYS A 65 1.39 6.51 -10.84
CA CYS A 65 0.21 7.35 -10.85
C CYS A 65 -1.02 6.43 -10.68
N SER A 66 -1.56 6.32 -9.46
CA SER A 66 -2.78 5.54 -9.18
C SER A 66 -3.99 5.98 -10.03
N ASN A 67 -3.97 7.22 -10.50
CA ASN A 67 -4.87 7.82 -11.49
C ASN A 67 -4.84 7.13 -12.87
N MET A 68 -3.79 6.38 -13.20
CA MET A 68 -3.66 5.64 -14.47
C MET A 68 -3.91 4.13 -14.32
N LYS A 69 -4.52 3.68 -13.21
CA LYS A 69 -4.74 2.26 -12.88
C LYS A 69 -5.40 1.42 -13.99
N PHE A 70 -6.17 2.04 -14.88
CA PHE A 70 -6.84 1.38 -16.00
C PHE A 70 -5.85 0.72 -16.99
N ILE A 71 -4.59 1.14 -17.05
CA ILE A 71 -3.59 0.53 -17.93
C ILE A 71 -3.08 -0.84 -17.41
N TYR A 72 -3.32 -1.14 -16.14
CA TYR A 72 -2.84 -2.37 -15.47
C TYR A 72 -3.94 -3.42 -15.29
N GLN A 73 -5.18 -3.11 -15.66
CA GLN A 73 -6.33 -4.03 -15.58
C GLN A 73 -6.59 -4.58 -16.98
N ALA A 74 -6.07 -5.78 -17.27
CA ALA A 74 -6.31 -6.54 -18.50
C ALA A 74 -7.44 -7.55 -18.32
#